data_AF-A0A974U8B5-F1
#
_entry.id   AF-A0A974U8B5-F1
#
_cell.length_a   1.000
_cell.length_b   1.000
_cell.length_c   1.000
_cell.angle_alpha   90.00
_cell.angle_beta   90.00
_cell.angle_gamma   90.00
#
_symmetry.space_group_name_H-M   'P 1'
#
loop_
_entity.id
_entity.type
_entity.pdbx_description
1 polymer ?
#
loop_
_entity_poly.entity_id
_entity_poly.type
_entity_poly.pdbx_seq_one_letter_code
_entity_poly.pdbx_strand_id
1 'polypeptide(L)'
;MLKRIFILTLTICLVACKKETPIAKIGEQVPDYTFKNVLNSVDNEVTIQDLKGKVVILEFWATWCGPCIPAMKKLDSLKTEFKDQIEVITISTENSERLEKFIKSTNTKLRIVSDTIHQNNFKYKIIPHSIIIDKKGIVRAITSPENINKEVLTDLIVNDKISLEVKDDYYIDPNLEVKTIKSISNSNYRIELKTFDQDKRGGSQVLKDIDGNINGVEIWNSTIPRLYQTLFDISSPSRMVYKDSLSEADFPYDEAHKYNMLIEASSKYQDKWKQTGIDFLNQQLGINAQMGIDTLACYVLKNIDNSIQESSAKETEFMFMGPILKTKKITISKLVDYIENFNKLPVVDQTGLTGEYDIDLDWDLSNTETFHEALKKYGLKLEKSDEKLPVKVMEIYKKKTKL
;
A
#
# COMPACT_ATOMS: atom_id res chain seq x y z
N MET A 1 -19.09 -80.94 -15.74
CA MET A 1 -18.28 -79.80 -15.25
C MET A 1 -18.79 -78.52 -15.94
N LEU A 2 -19.59 -77.70 -15.25
CA LEU A 2 -19.99 -76.37 -15.73
C LEU A 2 -19.04 -75.34 -15.09
N LYS A 3 -18.22 -74.65 -15.89
CA LYS A 3 -17.39 -73.53 -15.42
C LYS A 3 -18.23 -72.25 -15.38
N ARG A 4 -18.44 -71.70 -14.18
CA ARG A 4 -19.04 -70.39 -13.95
C ARG A 4 -18.05 -69.30 -14.36
N ILE A 5 -18.46 -68.40 -15.26
CA ILE A 5 -17.74 -67.18 -15.61
C ILE A 5 -18.27 -66.06 -14.70
N PHE A 6 -17.42 -65.53 -13.84
CA PHE A 6 -17.69 -64.31 -13.06
C PHE A 6 -17.32 -63.10 -13.93
N ILE A 7 -18.31 -62.29 -14.30
CA ILE A 7 -18.08 -61.00 -14.96
C ILE A 7 -17.91 -59.97 -13.85
N LEU A 8 -16.68 -59.48 -13.68
CA LEU A 8 -16.33 -58.39 -12.78
C LEU A 8 -16.54 -57.07 -13.52
N THR A 9 -17.65 -56.38 -13.25
CA THR A 9 -17.89 -55.02 -13.76
C THR A 9 -17.03 -54.04 -12.98
N LEU A 10 -16.01 -53.50 -13.65
CA LEU A 10 -15.12 -52.46 -13.15
C LEU A 10 -15.85 -51.10 -13.23
N THR A 11 -16.36 -50.62 -12.11
CA THR A 11 -16.94 -49.27 -11.99
C THR A 11 -15.81 -48.24 -11.99
N ILE A 12 -15.58 -47.58 -13.13
CA ILE A 12 -14.64 -46.45 -13.22
C ILE A 12 -15.31 -45.24 -12.56
N CYS A 13 -14.91 -44.93 -11.32
CA CYS A 13 -15.19 -43.63 -10.71
C CYS A 13 -14.37 -42.56 -11.43
N LEU A 14 -15.00 -41.87 -12.39
CA LEU A 14 -14.52 -40.58 -12.90
C LEU A 14 -14.63 -39.57 -11.76
N VAL A 15 -13.54 -39.42 -10.99
CA VAL A 15 -13.34 -38.25 -10.14
C VAL A 15 -13.13 -37.08 -11.10
N ALA A 16 -14.21 -36.39 -11.45
CA ALA A 16 -14.14 -35.12 -12.14
C ALA A 16 -13.36 -34.15 -11.24
N CYS A 17 -12.11 -33.89 -11.60
CA CYS A 17 -11.34 -32.80 -11.03
C CYS A 17 -12.07 -31.50 -11.39
N LYS A 18 -12.94 -31.01 -10.50
CA LYS A 18 -13.58 -29.71 -10.63
C LYS A 18 -12.46 -28.67 -10.60
N LYS A 19 -12.02 -28.22 -11.78
CA LYS A 19 -11.27 -26.96 -11.89
C LYS A 19 -12.17 -25.90 -11.27
N GLU A 20 -11.72 -25.28 -10.19
CA GLU A 20 -12.41 -24.14 -9.59
C GLU A 20 -12.45 -23.00 -10.62
N THR A 21 -13.64 -22.79 -11.19
CA THR A 21 -13.90 -21.65 -12.07
C THR A 21 -13.86 -20.38 -11.22
N PRO A 22 -13.09 -19.35 -11.63
CA PRO A 22 -13.07 -18.10 -10.89
C PRO A 22 -14.48 -17.49 -10.85
N ILE A 23 -14.82 -16.86 -9.73
CA ILE A 23 -16.10 -16.15 -9.56
C ILE A 23 -16.20 -14.97 -10.53
N ALA A 24 -15.08 -14.34 -10.86
CA ALA A 24 -15.06 -13.20 -11.75
C ALA A 24 -14.16 -13.45 -12.97
N LYS A 25 -14.76 -13.31 -14.15
CA LYS A 25 -14.05 -13.33 -15.44
C LYS A 25 -14.71 -12.33 -16.39
N ILE A 26 -13.91 -11.44 -16.97
CA ILE A 26 -14.40 -10.38 -17.88
C ILE A 26 -15.24 -11.01 -19.01
N GLY A 27 -16.42 -10.45 -19.23
CA GLY A 27 -17.40 -10.89 -20.22
C GLY A 27 -18.32 -12.02 -19.76
N GLU A 28 -18.09 -12.61 -18.59
CA GLU A 28 -18.92 -13.69 -18.06
C GLU A 28 -19.87 -13.21 -16.96
N GLN A 29 -20.98 -13.94 -16.82
CA GLN A 29 -21.92 -13.77 -15.72
C GLN A 29 -21.25 -14.21 -14.41
N VAL A 30 -21.30 -13.36 -13.39
CA VAL A 30 -20.87 -13.74 -12.04
C VAL A 30 -21.82 -14.86 -11.54
N PRO A 31 -21.29 -16.01 -11.09
CA PRO A 31 -22.12 -17.07 -10.52
C PRO A 31 -22.82 -16.56 -9.27
N ASP A 32 -23.87 -17.27 -8.85
CA ASP A 32 -24.50 -16.95 -7.59
C ASP A 32 -23.48 -17.11 -6.44
N TYR A 33 -23.25 -16.01 -5.73
CA TYR A 33 -22.25 -15.92 -4.68
C TYR A 33 -22.79 -15.09 -3.54
N THR A 34 -22.65 -15.63 -2.32
CA THR A 34 -23.07 -14.98 -1.08
C THR A 34 -21.84 -14.52 -0.33
N PHE A 35 -21.71 -13.19 -0.18
CA PHE A 35 -20.77 -12.60 0.75
C PHE A 35 -21.35 -12.74 2.16
N LYS A 36 -20.59 -13.34 3.07
CA LYS A 36 -20.95 -13.50 4.49
C LYS A 36 -20.11 -12.56 5.35
N ASN A 37 -20.52 -12.35 6.59
CA ASN A 37 -19.86 -11.44 7.53
C ASN A 37 -19.76 -10.01 6.97
N VAL A 38 -20.86 -9.55 6.37
CA VAL A 38 -21.00 -8.18 5.90
C VAL A 38 -21.18 -7.27 7.11
N LEU A 39 -20.22 -6.38 7.31
CA LEU A 39 -20.21 -5.34 8.31
C LEU A 39 -20.77 -4.05 7.71
N ASN A 40 -21.18 -3.12 8.59
CA ASN A 40 -21.74 -1.83 8.20
C ASN A 40 -22.99 -1.94 7.29
N SER A 41 -23.79 -2.98 7.53
CA SER A 41 -25.03 -3.33 6.83
C SER A 41 -26.04 -3.85 7.84
N VAL A 42 -27.33 -3.75 7.52
CA VAL A 42 -28.41 -4.35 8.33
C VAL A 42 -28.31 -5.87 8.26
N ASP A 43 -28.10 -6.39 7.05
CA ASP A 43 -27.93 -7.81 6.79
C ASP A 43 -26.44 -8.17 6.89
N ASN A 44 -26.15 -9.30 7.53
CA ASN A 44 -24.79 -9.84 7.67
C ASN A 44 -24.34 -10.65 6.45
N GLU A 45 -25.20 -10.75 5.43
CA GLU A 45 -24.93 -11.39 4.16
C GLU A 45 -25.52 -10.59 3.00
N VAL A 46 -24.92 -10.72 1.81
CA VAL A 46 -25.45 -10.15 0.57
C VAL A 46 -25.10 -11.08 -0.58
N THR A 47 -26.03 -11.31 -1.49
CA THR A 47 -25.78 -12.11 -2.69
C THR A 47 -25.57 -11.23 -3.92
N ILE A 48 -24.88 -11.76 -4.93
CA ILE A 48 -24.77 -11.09 -6.24
C ILE A 48 -26.16 -10.87 -6.87
N GLN A 49 -27.13 -11.76 -6.61
CA GLN A 49 -28.51 -11.63 -7.10
C GLN A 49 -29.21 -10.40 -6.53
N ASP A 50 -29.01 -10.10 -5.24
CA ASP A 50 -29.60 -8.94 -4.56
C ASP A 50 -29.15 -7.60 -5.17
N LEU A 51 -28.04 -7.62 -5.90
CA LEU A 51 -27.42 -6.43 -6.49
C LEU A 51 -27.73 -6.25 -7.98
N LYS A 52 -28.53 -7.14 -8.58
CA LYS A 52 -28.97 -7.01 -9.98
C LYS A 52 -29.69 -5.69 -10.23
N GLY A 53 -29.53 -5.15 -11.43
CA GLY A 53 -30.06 -3.84 -11.81
C GLY A 53 -29.14 -2.67 -11.44
N LYS A 54 -28.09 -2.90 -10.64
CA LYS A 54 -27.06 -1.91 -10.28
C LYS A 54 -25.72 -2.28 -10.91
N VAL A 55 -24.87 -1.29 -11.14
CA VAL A 55 -23.43 -1.56 -11.35
C VAL A 55 -22.81 -1.90 -10.01
N VAL A 56 -22.15 -3.05 -9.89
CA VAL A 56 -21.51 -3.47 -8.63
C VAL A 56 -20.00 -3.32 -8.75
N ILE A 57 -19.39 -2.73 -7.73
CA ILE A 57 -17.94 -2.64 -7.58
C ILE A 57 -17.54 -3.51 -6.40
N LEU A 58 -16.74 -4.55 -6.65
CA LEU A 58 -16.08 -5.32 -5.61
C LEU A 58 -14.66 -4.75 -5.43
N GLU A 59 -14.29 -4.36 -4.22
CA GLU A 59 -12.97 -3.78 -3.92
C GLU A 59 -12.23 -4.61 -2.88
N PHE A 60 -11.08 -5.19 -3.23
CA PHE A 60 -10.25 -5.99 -2.34
C PHE A 60 -9.13 -5.16 -1.74
N TRP A 61 -9.02 -5.13 -0.42
CA TRP A 61 -8.17 -4.18 0.30
C TRP A 61 -7.73 -4.67 1.69
N ALA A 62 -6.92 -3.86 2.38
CA ALA A 62 -6.58 -4.05 3.78
C ALA A 62 -6.31 -2.72 4.51
N THR A 63 -6.51 -2.66 5.82
CA THR A 63 -6.33 -1.44 6.62
C THR A 63 -4.87 -0.96 6.70
N TRP A 64 -3.92 -1.85 6.44
CA TRP A 64 -2.49 -1.54 6.34
C TRP A 64 -2.05 -1.20 4.90
N CYS A 65 -2.94 -1.37 3.91
CA CYS A 65 -2.65 -1.04 2.53
C CYS A 65 -2.78 0.47 2.30
N GLY A 66 -1.64 1.16 2.29
CA GLY A 66 -1.54 2.62 2.06
C GLY A 66 -2.41 3.15 0.90
N PRO A 67 -2.30 2.62 -0.34
CA PRO A 67 -3.11 3.11 -1.46
C PRO A 67 -4.60 2.74 -1.38
N CYS A 68 -4.96 1.70 -0.62
CA CYS A 68 -6.35 1.25 -0.50
C CYS A 68 -7.23 2.27 0.26
N ILE A 69 -6.69 2.93 1.29
CA ILE A 69 -7.45 3.85 2.13
C ILE A 69 -8.02 5.06 1.35
N PRO A 70 -7.24 5.82 0.56
CA PRO A 70 -7.80 6.88 -0.27
C PRO A 70 -8.72 6.35 -1.37
N ALA A 71 -8.46 5.15 -1.91
CA ALA A 71 -9.34 4.51 -2.89
C ALA A 71 -10.74 4.25 -2.31
N MET A 72 -10.84 3.73 -1.09
CA MET A 72 -12.12 3.55 -0.41
C MET A 72 -12.90 4.86 -0.25
N LYS A 73 -12.24 5.95 0.17
CA LYS A 73 -12.88 7.27 0.29
C LYS A 73 -13.44 7.77 -1.05
N LYS A 74 -12.71 7.53 -2.14
CA LYS A 74 -13.16 7.84 -3.51
C LYS A 74 -14.40 7.00 -3.88
N LEU A 75 -14.38 5.70 -3.61
CA LEU A 75 -15.51 4.81 -3.87
C LEU A 75 -16.76 5.16 -3.05
N ASP A 76 -16.60 5.57 -1.80
CA ASP A 76 -17.70 6.05 -0.94
C ASP A 76 -18.34 7.33 -1.51
N SER A 77 -17.51 8.25 -2.01
CA SER A 77 -17.97 9.44 -2.72
C SER A 77 -18.76 9.09 -3.98
N LEU A 78 -18.26 8.15 -4.80
CA LEU A 78 -18.95 7.70 -6.00
C LEU A 78 -20.28 7.01 -5.65
N LYS A 79 -20.31 6.17 -4.60
CA LYS A 79 -21.54 5.53 -4.10
C LYS A 79 -22.57 6.58 -3.68
N THR A 80 -22.14 7.63 -2.99
CA THR A 80 -23.00 8.76 -2.59
C THR A 80 -23.56 9.51 -3.81
N GLU A 81 -22.73 9.73 -4.84
CA GLU A 81 -23.10 10.46 -6.05
C GLU A 81 -24.10 9.67 -6.92
N PHE A 82 -23.83 8.39 -7.16
CA PHE A 82 -24.64 7.55 -8.04
C PHE A 82 -25.81 6.84 -7.33
N LYS A 83 -25.83 6.86 -5.99
CA LYS A 83 -26.91 6.33 -5.13
C LYS A 83 -27.26 4.88 -5.44
N ASP A 84 -28.49 4.64 -5.91
CA ASP A 84 -29.02 3.30 -6.20
C ASP A 84 -28.57 2.75 -7.55
N GLN A 85 -27.91 3.54 -8.39
CA GLN A 85 -27.41 3.08 -9.69
C GLN A 85 -26.17 2.20 -9.56
N ILE A 86 -25.42 2.34 -8.45
CA ILE A 86 -24.25 1.51 -8.16
C ILE A 86 -24.33 0.90 -6.76
N GLU A 87 -23.61 -0.19 -6.53
CA GLU A 87 -23.34 -0.74 -5.21
C GLU A 87 -21.84 -1.00 -5.05
N VAL A 88 -21.30 -0.77 -3.85
CA VAL A 88 -19.87 -0.98 -3.57
C VAL A 88 -19.76 -1.94 -2.40
N ILE A 89 -19.17 -3.11 -2.66
CA ILE A 89 -18.87 -4.12 -1.64
C ILE A 89 -17.36 -4.19 -1.51
N THR A 90 -16.82 -3.85 -0.35
CA THR A 90 -15.38 -3.96 -0.08
C THR A 90 -15.09 -5.26 0.64
N ILE A 91 -13.96 -5.91 0.36
CA ILE A 91 -13.60 -7.24 0.87
C ILE A 91 -12.19 -7.17 1.46
N SER A 92 -12.04 -7.62 2.70
CA SER A 92 -10.75 -7.74 3.38
C SER A 92 -10.63 -9.11 4.08
N THR A 93 -9.40 -9.58 4.19
CA THR A 93 -9.04 -10.81 4.92
C THR A 93 -8.80 -10.58 6.40
N GLU A 94 -8.92 -9.33 6.84
CA GLU A 94 -8.72 -8.96 8.23
C GLU A 94 -9.94 -9.39 9.05
N ASN A 95 -9.73 -9.70 10.32
CA ASN A 95 -10.83 -10.10 11.19
C ASN A 95 -11.82 -8.94 11.41
N SER A 96 -13.08 -9.28 11.73
CA SER A 96 -14.15 -8.30 11.94
C SER A 96 -13.82 -7.26 13.00
N GLU A 97 -13.12 -7.60 14.08
CA GLU A 97 -12.77 -6.64 15.13
C GLU A 97 -11.89 -5.50 14.58
N ARG A 98 -10.89 -5.85 13.76
CA ARG A 98 -10.01 -4.89 13.09
C ARG A 98 -10.81 -4.01 12.12
N LEU A 99 -11.72 -4.61 11.35
CA LEU A 99 -12.54 -3.90 10.38
C LEU A 99 -13.60 -2.99 11.02
N GLU A 100 -14.23 -3.40 12.13
CA GLU A 100 -15.17 -2.58 12.89
C GLU A 100 -14.52 -1.33 13.47
N LYS A 101 -13.29 -1.46 13.99
CA LYS A 101 -12.49 -0.31 14.42
C LYS A 101 -12.24 0.64 13.26
N PHE A 102 -11.86 0.11 12.10
CA PHE A 102 -11.69 0.92 10.89
C PHE A 102 -12.99 1.64 10.48
N ILE A 103 -14.13 0.94 10.45
CA ILE A 103 -15.44 1.53 10.12
C ILE A 103 -15.77 2.70 11.04
N LYS A 104 -15.63 2.50 12.36
CA LYS A 104 -15.87 3.55 13.37
C LYS A 104 -14.95 4.75 13.16
N SER A 105 -13.66 4.49 12.93
CA SER A 105 -12.66 5.55 12.76
C SER A 105 -12.77 6.29 11.43
N THR A 106 -13.34 5.70 10.37
CA THR A 106 -13.42 6.36 9.06
C THR A 106 -14.80 6.87 8.71
N ASN A 107 -15.81 6.48 9.51
CA ASN A 107 -17.22 6.76 9.27
C ASN A 107 -17.67 6.44 7.84
N THR A 108 -17.03 5.44 7.21
CA THR A 108 -17.38 5.03 5.86
C THR A 108 -18.77 4.43 5.83
N LYS A 109 -19.50 4.63 4.74
CA LYS A 109 -20.82 4.02 4.51
C LYS A 109 -20.75 2.77 3.64
N LEU A 110 -19.55 2.39 3.22
CA LEU A 110 -19.34 1.21 2.40
C LEU A 110 -19.60 -0.06 3.21
N ARG A 111 -20.17 -1.06 2.55
CA ARG A 111 -20.29 -2.42 3.09
C ARG A 111 -18.90 -3.06 3.09
N ILE A 112 -18.55 -3.72 4.20
CA ILE A 112 -17.24 -4.36 4.35
C ILE A 112 -17.41 -5.83 4.68
N VAL A 113 -16.92 -6.70 3.81
CA VAL A 113 -16.95 -8.15 3.97
C VAL A 113 -15.65 -8.59 4.64
N SER A 114 -15.77 -9.26 5.78
CA SER A 114 -14.67 -9.98 6.42
C SER A 114 -14.58 -11.40 5.83
N ASP A 115 -13.79 -11.59 4.77
CA ASP A 115 -13.63 -12.87 4.07
C ASP A 115 -12.22 -13.46 4.25
N THR A 116 -12.06 -14.28 5.27
CA THR A 116 -10.79 -14.95 5.61
C THR A 116 -10.54 -16.24 4.82
N ILE A 117 -11.52 -16.73 4.04
CA ILE A 117 -11.51 -18.09 3.49
C ILE A 117 -11.64 -18.11 1.96
N HIS A 118 -12.52 -17.29 1.38
CA HIS A 118 -13.02 -17.51 0.01
C HIS A 118 -12.52 -16.49 -1.03
N GLN A 119 -11.75 -15.47 -0.61
CA GLN A 119 -11.21 -14.46 -1.53
C GLN A 119 -10.41 -15.02 -2.71
N ASN A 120 -9.75 -16.18 -2.56
CA ASN A 120 -8.94 -16.81 -3.59
C ASN A 120 -9.78 -17.18 -4.83
N ASN A 121 -11.10 -17.32 -4.65
CA ASN A 121 -12.04 -17.61 -5.71
C ASN A 121 -12.20 -16.46 -6.73
N PHE A 122 -11.82 -15.23 -6.35
CA PHE A 122 -11.81 -14.06 -7.24
C PHE A 122 -10.49 -13.87 -7.99
N LYS A 123 -9.47 -14.71 -7.71
CA LYS A 123 -8.15 -14.74 -8.39
C LYS A 123 -7.50 -13.36 -8.52
N TYR A 124 -6.92 -12.88 -7.42
CA TYR A 124 -6.02 -11.72 -7.42
C TYR A 124 -4.77 -12.05 -6.58
N LYS A 125 -3.64 -11.39 -6.87
CA LYS A 125 -2.41 -11.52 -6.04
C LYS A 125 -2.09 -10.24 -5.27
N ILE A 126 -2.45 -9.07 -5.81
CA ILE A 126 -2.00 -7.78 -5.27
C ILE A 126 -3.21 -6.90 -5.02
N ILE A 127 -3.31 -6.34 -3.81
CA ILE A 127 -4.26 -5.28 -3.47
C ILE A 127 -3.65 -3.87 -3.66
N PRO A 128 -4.46 -2.85 -3.99
CA PRO A 128 -5.91 -2.93 -4.22
C PRO A 128 -6.27 -3.67 -5.53
N HIS A 129 -7.47 -4.24 -5.59
CA HIS A 129 -8.00 -4.92 -6.78
C HIS A 129 -9.50 -4.65 -6.87
N SER A 130 -9.97 -4.21 -8.03
CA SER A 130 -11.37 -3.85 -8.26
C SER A 130 -12.00 -4.68 -9.37
N ILE A 131 -13.23 -5.13 -9.16
CA ILE A 131 -14.04 -5.82 -10.16
C ILE A 131 -15.31 -5.02 -10.38
N ILE A 132 -15.57 -4.65 -11.63
CA ILE A 132 -16.78 -3.92 -12.04
C ILE A 132 -17.73 -4.89 -12.73
N ILE A 133 -18.95 -4.98 -12.22
CA ILE A 133 -20.02 -5.84 -12.71
C ILE A 133 -21.17 -4.94 -13.16
N ASP A 134 -21.74 -5.17 -14.34
CA ASP A 134 -22.87 -4.38 -14.83
C ASP A 134 -24.21 -4.79 -14.23
N LYS A 135 -25.26 -4.05 -14.62
CA LYS A 135 -26.65 -4.24 -14.18
C LYS A 135 -27.21 -5.63 -14.50
N LYS A 136 -26.63 -6.34 -15.48
CA LYS A 136 -27.03 -7.69 -15.88
C LYS A 136 -26.28 -8.77 -15.07
N GLY A 137 -25.28 -8.38 -14.28
CA GLY A 137 -24.43 -9.27 -13.51
C GLY A 137 -23.23 -9.79 -14.30
N ILE A 138 -22.85 -9.13 -15.40
CA ILE A 138 -21.69 -9.50 -16.22
C ILE A 138 -20.47 -8.73 -15.72
N VAL A 139 -19.32 -9.41 -15.57
CA VAL A 139 -18.06 -8.73 -15.23
C VAL A 139 -17.58 -7.91 -16.44
N ARG A 140 -17.41 -6.61 -16.25
CA ARG A 140 -17.05 -5.67 -17.31
C ARG A 140 -15.62 -5.18 -17.24
N ALA A 141 -15.02 -5.14 -16.04
CA ALA A 141 -13.62 -4.82 -15.87
C ALA A 141 -13.04 -5.48 -14.62
N ILE A 142 -11.75 -5.79 -14.68
CA ILE A 142 -10.88 -6.10 -13.54
C ILE A 142 -9.73 -5.10 -13.62
N THR A 143 -9.59 -4.24 -12.62
CA THR A 143 -8.74 -3.03 -12.68
C THR A 143 -8.21 -2.66 -11.29
N SER A 144 -7.38 -1.64 -11.21
CA SER A 144 -7.09 -0.91 -9.97
C SER A 144 -8.12 0.21 -9.72
N PRO A 145 -8.38 0.62 -8.47
CA PRO A 145 -9.43 1.59 -8.12
C PRO A 145 -9.16 3.03 -8.59
N GLU A 146 -7.92 3.39 -8.88
CA GLU A 146 -7.55 4.68 -9.46
C GLU A 146 -8.23 4.92 -10.81
N ASN A 147 -8.44 3.85 -11.58
CA ASN A 147 -9.08 3.90 -12.90
C ASN A 147 -10.61 4.08 -12.83
N ILE A 148 -11.22 3.86 -11.66
CA ILE A 148 -12.68 3.98 -11.49
C ILE A 148 -13.03 5.42 -11.19
N ASN A 149 -13.72 6.12 -12.10
CA ASN A 149 -14.12 7.50 -11.89
C ASN A 149 -15.56 7.74 -12.37
N LYS A 150 -16.05 8.97 -12.19
CA LYS A 150 -17.41 9.34 -12.58
C LYS A 150 -17.70 9.08 -14.05
N GLU A 151 -16.80 9.45 -14.95
CA GLU A 151 -16.97 9.29 -16.40
C GLU A 151 -17.12 7.80 -16.77
N VAL A 152 -16.22 6.96 -16.24
CA VAL A 152 -16.25 5.50 -16.43
C VAL A 152 -17.58 4.89 -15.96
N LEU A 153 -18.06 5.29 -14.78
CA LEU A 153 -19.34 4.79 -14.26
C LEU A 153 -20.53 5.33 -15.06
N THR A 154 -20.53 6.61 -15.46
CA THR A 154 -21.56 7.19 -16.30
C THR A 154 -21.65 6.48 -17.65
N ASP A 155 -20.53 6.24 -18.31
CA ASP A 155 -20.50 5.52 -19.59
C ASP A 155 -20.99 4.08 -19.46
N LEU A 156 -20.63 3.38 -18.39
CA LEU A 156 -21.15 2.04 -18.17
C LEU A 156 -22.67 2.05 -17.90
N ILE A 157 -23.14 3.00 -17.11
CA ILE A 157 -24.55 3.10 -16.70
C ILE A 157 -25.46 3.52 -17.87
N VAL A 158 -25.01 4.47 -18.68
CA VAL A 158 -25.80 5.14 -19.74
C VAL A 158 -25.57 4.51 -21.10
N ASN A 159 -24.30 4.27 -21.44
CA ASN A 159 -23.90 3.85 -22.80
C ASN A 159 -23.60 2.34 -22.90
N ASP A 160 -23.67 1.60 -21.78
CA ASP A 160 -23.26 0.18 -21.67
C ASP A 160 -21.80 -0.04 -22.16
N LYS A 161 -20.93 0.97 -21.96
CA LYS A 161 -19.53 0.97 -22.40
C LYS A 161 -18.57 1.10 -21.23
N ILE A 162 -17.47 0.37 -21.29
CA ILE A 162 -16.34 0.54 -20.40
C ILE A 162 -15.06 0.18 -21.15
N SER A 163 -14.00 0.96 -20.95
CA SER A 163 -12.66 0.66 -21.46
C SER A 163 -11.67 1.07 -20.39
N LEU A 164 -11.13 0.06 -19.70
CA LEU A 164 -10.13 0.23 -18.65
C LEU A 164 -8.99 -0.75 -18.94
N GLU A 165 -7.80 -0.38 -18.46
CA GLU A 165 -6.68 -1.30 -18.41
C GLU A 165 -7.02 -2.51 -17.54
N VAL A 166 -6.75 -3.71 -18.06
CA VAL A 166 -6.98 -4.95 -17.32
C VAL A 166 -5.83 -5.15 -16.35
N LYS A 167 -6.15 -5.28 -15.07
CA LYS A 167 -5.19 -5.66 -14.04
C LYS A 167 -4.96 -7.18 -14.07
N ASP A 168 -3.93 -7.61 -14.78
CA ASP A 168 -3.52 -9.02 -14.83
C ASP A 168 -2.35 -9.29 -13.88
N ASP A 169 -2.68 -9.73 -12.66
CA ASP A 169 -1.69 -10.09 -11.62
C ASP A 169 -0.95 -11.41 -11.91
N TYR A 170 -1.40 -12.20 -12.89
CA TYR A 170 -0.90 -13.54 -13.15
C TYR A 170 -0.14 -13.64 -14.46
N TYR A 171 -0.23 -12.62 -15.32
CA TYR A 171 0.62 -12.52 -16.49
C TYR A 171 2.09 -12.50 -16.05
N ILE A 172 2.83 -13.43 -16.62
CA ILE A 172 4.28 -13.51 -16.51
C ILE A 172 4.74 -13.41 -17.96
N ASP A 173 5.37 -12.30 -18.34
CA ASP A 173 6.00 -12.19 -19.65
C ASP A 173 7.18 -13.15 -19.69
N PRO A 174 7.13 -14.23 -20.51
CA PRO A 174 8.22 -15.21 -20.57
C PRO A 174 9.50 -14.61 -21.15
N ASN A 175 9.44 -13.43 -21.78
CA ASN A 175 10.59 -12.74 -22.36
C ASN A 175 11.16 -11.64 -21.46
N LEU A 176 10.48 -11.33 -20.35
CA LEU A 176 10.96 -10.33 -19.40
C LEU A 176 12.08 -10.95 -18.55
N GLU A 177 13.31 -10.65 -18.92
CA GLU A 177 14.50 -11.05 -18.16
C GLU A 177 14.87 -10.01 -17.10
N VAL A 178 15.16 -10.48 -15.89
CA VAL A 178 15.78 -9.65 -14.84
C VAL A 178 17.25 -9.43 -15.16
N LYS A 179 17.56 -8.28 -15.76
CA LYS A 179 18.92 -7.92 -16.20
C LYS A 179 19.68 -7.21 -15.09
N THR A 180 20.94 -7.57 -14.91
CA THR A 180 21.85 -6.83 -14.05
C THR A 180 22.31 -5.56 -14.76
N ILE A 181 21.90 -4.41 -14.24
CA ILE A 181 22.30 -3.09 -14.74
C ILE A 181 23.73 -2.81 -14.31
N LYS A 182 24.02 -3.00 -13.02
CA LYS A 182 25.34 -2.86 -12.41
C LYS A 182 25.49 -3.80 -11.22
N SER A 183 26.70 -4.32 -11.03
CA SER A 183 27.06 -5.11 -9.85
C SER A 183 28.50 -4.81 -9.44
N ILE A 184 28.74 -4.76 -8.14
CA ILE A 184 30.06 -4.69 -7.53
C ILE A 184 30.10 -5.77 -6.45
N SER A 185 31.12 -6.62 -6.49
CA SER A 185 31.37 -7.59 -5.43
C SER A 185 32.86 -7.62 -5.10
N ASN A 186 33.18 -7.46 -3.81
CA ASN A 186 34.53 -7.56 -3.27
C ASN A 186 34.46 -7.98 -1.78
N SER A 187 35.61 -8.01 -1.10
CA SER A 187 35.70 -8.41 0.32
C SER A 187 34.92 -7.51 1.29
N ASN A 188 34.53 -6.30 0.86
CA ASN A 188 33.88 -5.31 1.70
C ASN A 188 32.38 -5.22 1.42
N TYR A 189 31.98 -5.35 0.14
CA TYR A 189 30.60 -5.13 -0.28
C TYR A 189 30.17 -6.05 -1.42
N ARG A 190 28.87 -6.39 -1.41
CA ARG A 190 28.11 -6.89 -2.56
C ARG A 190 26.98 -5.91 -2.83
N ILE A 191 26.96 -5.32 -4.02
CA ILE A 191 25.95 -4.37 -4.47
C ILE A 191 25.46 -4.81 -5.83
N GLU A 192 24.15 -4.91 -6.00
CA GLU A 192 23.54 -5.24 -7.29
C GLU A 192 22.38 -4.30 -7.56
N LEU A 193 22.28 -3.82 -8.79
CA LEU A 193 21.12 -3.10 -9.31
C LEU A 193 20.63 -3.84 -10.54
N LYS A 194 19.39 -4.30 -10.50
CA LYS A 194 18.73 -5.08 -11.55
C LYS A 194 17.46 -4.38 -12.01
N THR A 195 17.02 -4.71 -13.22
CA THR A 195 15.71 -4.29 -13.75
C THR A 195 14.57 -4.91 -12.95
N PHE A 196 13.34 -4.47 -13.24
CA PHE A 196 12.10 -5.03 -12.70
C PHE A 196 12.05 -6.56 -12.78
N ASP A 197 11.42 -7.15 -11.75
CA ASP A 197 11.27 -8.59 -11.55
C ASP A 197 9.80 -8.91 -11.30
N GLN A 198 9.08 -9.39 -12.31
CA GLN A 198 7.65 -9.67 -12.23
C GLN A 198 7.26 -10.69 -11.16
N ASP A 199 8.20 -11.53 -10.71
CA ASP A 199 7.93 -12.53 -9.67
C ASP A 199 7.99 -11.93 -8.26
N LYS A 200 8.44 -10.68 -8.12
CA LYS A 200 8.55 -9.98 -6.84
C LYS A 200 7.52 -8.86 -6.69
N ARG A 201 6.96 -8.73 -5.49
CA ARG A 201 6.20 -7.52 -5.13
C ARG A 201 7.17 -6.40 -4.76
N GLY A 202 6.78 -5.15 -5.04
CA GLY A 202 7.47 -3.99 -4.51
C GLY A 202 7.58 -4.02 -2.97
N GLY A 203 8.78 -3.78 -2.45
CA GLY A 203 9.04 -3.86 -1.00
C GLY A 203 10.52 -3.85 -0.67
N SER A 204 10.84 -4.07 0.59
CA SER A 204 12.23 -4.16 1.05
C SER A 204 12.37 -5.01 2.31
N GLN A 205 13.53 -5.61 2.50
CA GLN A 205 13.93 -6.26 3.74
C GLN A 205 15.33 -5.82 4.16
N VAL A 206 15.54 -5.62 5.45
CA VAL A 206 16.88 -5.43 6.00
C VAL A 206 17.62 -6.77 6.02
N LEU A 207 18.90 -6.73 5.68
CA LEU A 207 19.78 -7.89 5.78
C LEU A 207 20.50 -7.87 7.11
N LYS A 208 20.77 -9.05 7.64
CA LYS A 208 21.51 -9.24 8.88
C LYS A 208 22.66 -10.21 8.67
N ASP A 209 23.77 -9.96 9.33
CA ASP A 209 24.88 -10.91 9.40
C ASP A 209 24.58 -12.07 10.37
N ILE A 210 25.55 -12.97 10.52
CA ILE A 210 25.44 -14.16 11.39
C ILE A 210 25.24 -13.80 12.87
N ASP A 211 25.69 -12.61 13.29
CA ASP A 211 25.55 -12.11 14.65
C ASP A 211 24.24 -11.32 14.84
N GLY A 212 23.44 -11.19 13.78
CA GLY A 212 22.16 -10.49 13.78
C GLY A 212 22.27 -8.97 13.59
N ASN A 213 23.46 -8.44 13.29
CA ASN A 213 23.67 -7.02 13.02
C ASN A 213 23.16 -6.67 11.63
N ILE A 214 22.52 -5.51 11.49
CA ILE A 214 22.06 -5.04 10.18
C ILE A 214 23.27 -4.69 9.33
N ASN A 215 23.45 -5.38 8.21
CA ASN A 215 24.59 -5.20 7.31
C ASN A 215 24.19 -4.81 5.89
N GLY A 216 22.90 -4.60 5.63
CA GLY A 216 22.43 -4.31 4.28
C GLY A 216 20.93 -4.18 4.13
N VAL A 217 20.49 -4.07 2.87
CA VAL A 217 19.08 -4.09 2.47
C VAL A 217 18.94 -4.76 1.12
N GLU A 218 17.83 -5.47 0.94
CA GLU A 218 17.34 -5.89 -0.36
C GLU A 218 16.02 -5.15 -0.62
N ILE A 219 15.93 -4.47 -1.75
CA ILE A 219 14.78 -3.68 -2.19
C ILE A 219 14.32 -4.25 -3.53
N TRP A 220 13.01 -4.44 -3.67
CA TRP A 220 12.41 -5.00 -4.87
C TRP A 220 11.46 -4.02 -5.54
N ASN A 221 11.50 -4.02 -6.87
CA ASN A 221 10.59 -3.30 -7.75
C ASN A 221 10.23 -1.88 -7.27
N SER A 222 11.27 -1.08 -7.01
CA SER A 222 11.16 0.27 -6.45
C SER A 222 11.74 1.30 -7.40
N THR A 223 11.19 2.51 -7.43
CA THR A 223 11.69 3.60 -8.30
C THR A 223 12.99 4.19 -7.73
N ILE A 224 13.79 4.85 -8.57
CA ILE A 224 15.06 5.46 -8.13
C ILE A 224 14.90 6.41 -6.94
N PRO A 225 13.92 7.34 -6.90
CA PRO A 225 13.69 8.17 -5.71
C PRO A 225 13.42 7.35 -4.45
N ARG A 226 12.72 6.22 -4.58
CA ARG A 226 12.40 5.33 -3.45
C ARG A 226 13.59 4.50 -3.00
N LEU A 227 14.51 4.12 -3.89
CA LEU A 227 15.79 3.53 -3.49
C LEU A 227 16.58 4.49 -2.60
N TYR A 228 16.76 5.74 -3.04
CA TYR A 228 17.43 6.76 -2.24
C TYR A 228 16.68 7.03 -0.93
N GLN A 229 15.36 7.10 -0.97
CA GLN A 229 14.52 7.29 0.21
C GLN A 229 14.85 6.27 1.32
N THR A 230 14.93 4.99 0.95
CA THR A 230 15.29 3.91 1.88
C THR A 230 16.71 4.10 2.44
N LEU A 231 17.67 4.48 1.60
CA LEU A 231 19.07 4.66 2.03
C LEU A 231 19.29 5.89 2.91
N PHE A 232 18.48 6.94 2.75
CA PHE A 232 18.53 8.16 3.56
C PHE A 232 17.63 8.12 4.81
N ASP A 233 16.90 7.01 5.04
CA ASP A 233 15.90 6.88 6.11
C ASP A 233 14.82 7.97 6.09
N ILE A 234 14.38 8.37 4.89
CA ILE A 234 13.32 9.36 4.75
C ILE A 234 11.95 8.66 4.79
N SER A 235 11.17 8.93 5.83
CA SER A 235 9.86 8.29 6.03
C SER A 235 8.79 8.75 5.05
N SER A 236 8.77 10.04 4.67
CA SER A 236 7.72 10.63 3.85
C SER A 236 8.20 11.15 2.48
N PRO A 237 7.46 10.89 1.39
CA PRO A 237 7.70 11.51 0.09
C PRO A 237 7.62 13.04 0.11
N SER A 238 6.92 13.62 1.09
CA SER A 238 6.80 15.07 1.23
C SER A 238 8.15 15.77 1.51
N ARG A 239 9.18 15.00 1.87
CA ARG A 239 10.56 15.45 2.06
C ARG A 239 11.46 15.22 0.84
N MET A 240 10.91 14.80 -0.29
CA MET A 240 11.64 14.69 -1.56
C MET A 240 11.52 16.01 -2.32
N VAL A 241 12.66 16.60 -2.66
CA VAL A 241 12.70 17.82 -3.47
C VAL A 241 13.44 17.54 -4.77
N TYR A 242 12.73 17.69 -5.88
CA TYR A 242 13.30 17.57 -7.21
C TYR A 242 13.88 18.93 -7.67
N LYS A 243 15.11 18.90 -8.20
CA LYS A 243 15.83 20.07 -8.74
C LYS A 243 16.12 19.86 -10.23
N ASP A 244 16.72 20.85 -10.90
CA ASP A 244 17.13 20.77 -12.31
C ASP A 244 16.01 20.36 -13.28
N SER A 245 14.81 20.90 -13.03
CA SER A 245 13.57 20.60 -13.76
C SER A 245 13.12 19.14 -13.71
N LEU A 246 13.64 18.35 -12.75
CA LEU A 246 13.05 17.06 -12.42
C LEU A 246 11.75 17.25 -11.64
N SER A 247 10.92 16.22 -11.70
CA SER A 247 9.65 16.08 -11.02
C SER A 247 9.38 14.60 -10.71
N GLU A 248 8.35 14.32 -9.92
CA GLU A 248 7.89 12.94 -9.69
C GLU A 248 7.47 12.24 -10.99
N ALA A 249 6.98 12.99 -11.99
CA ALA A 249 6.57 12.45 -13.28
C ALA A 249 7.73 11.88 -14.11
N ASP A 250 8.98 12.28 -13.82
CA ASP A 250 10.18 11.70 -14.43
C ASP A 250 10.51 10.30 -13.87
N PHE A 251 9.78 9.86 -12.83
CA PHE A 251 9.95 8.58 -12.14
C PHE A 251 8.61 7.84 -12.01
N PRO A 252 7.94 7.54 -13.13
CA PRO A 252 6.63 6.91 -13.11
C PRO A 252 6.68 5.54 -12.42
N TYR A 253 5.56 5.13 -11.82
CA TYR A 253 5.46 3.87 -11.08
C TYR A 253 5.13 2.67 -12.00
N ASP A 254 5.82 2.56 -13.13
CA ASP A 254 5.67 1.47 -14.11
C ASP A 254 6.83 0.45 -14.02
N GLU A 255 6.76 -0.63 -14.80
CA GLU A 255 7.77 -1.69 -14.82
C GLU A 255 9.13 -1.23 -15.35
N ALA A 256 9.16 -0.30 -16.31
CA ALA A 256 10.40 0.18 -16.92
C ALA A 256 11.25 1.04 -15.96
N HIS A 257 10.62 1.63 -14.95
CA HIS A 257 11.25 2.54 -13.98
C HIS A 257 11.36 1.93 -12.57
N LYS A 258 11.07 0.64 -12.43
CA LYS A 258 11.26 -0.13 -11.19
C LYS A 258 12.54 -0.95 -11.25
N TYR A 259 13.22 -0.97 -10.12
CA TYR A 259 14.52 -1.61 -9.97
C TYR A 259 14.57 -2.45 -8.70
N ASN A 260 15.39 -3.50 -8.77
CA ASN A 260 15.76 -4.29 -7.62
C ASN A 260 17.17 -3.89 -7.19
N MET A 261 17.36 -3.60 -5.91
CA MET A 261 18.67 -3.24 -5.34
C MET A 261 19.02 -4.18 -4.20
N LEU A 262 20.21 -4.76 -4.26
CA LEU A 262 20.84 -5.45 -3.14
C LEU A 262 22.04 -4.63 -2.71
N ILE A 263 22.19 -4.39 -1.41
CA ILE A 263 23.44 -3.96 -0.83
C ILE A 263 23.69 -4.72 0.46
N GLU A 264 24.87 -5.31 0.54
CA GLU A 264 25.32 -6.08 1.68
C GLU A 264 26.78 -5.72 1.94
N ALA A 265 27.08 -5.37 3.18
CA ALA A 265 28.44 -5.07 3.63
C ALA A 265 28.97 -6.20 4.51
N SER A 266 30.28 -6.39 4.50
CA SER A 266 30.94 -7.19 5.53
C SER A 266 30.84 -6.50 6.89
N SER A 267 30.98 -7.25 7.99
CA SER A 267 30.82 -6.72 9.35
C SER A 267 31.75 -5.52 9.63
N LYS A 268 32.92 -5.44 8.99
CA LYS A 268 33.83 -4.28 9.08
C LYS A 268 33.22 -2.98 8.56
N TYR A 269 32.29 -3.06 7.60
CA TYR A 269 31.70 -1.92 6.91
C TYR A 269 30.18 -1.83 7.09
N GLN A 270 29.61 -2.59 8.03
CA GLN A 270 28.17 -2.62 8.26
C GLN A 270 27.59 -1.23 8.50
N ASP A 271 28.25 -0.36 9.28
CA ASP A 271 27.71 0.99 9.55
C ASP A 271 27.76 1.95 8.34
N LYS A 272 28.37 1.52 7.23
CA LYS A 272 28.56 2.34 6.02
C LYS A 272 27.74 1.85 4.83
N TRP A 273 26.96 0.77 4.96
CA TRP A 273 26.26 0.20 3.81
C TRP A 273 25.31 1.22 3.16
N LYS A 274 24.59 2.04 3.93
CA LYS A 274 23.70 3.09 3.39
C LYS A 274 24.43 4.10 2.52
N GLN A 275 25.49 4.71 3.06
CA GLN A 275 26.31 5.68 2.33
C GLN A 275 26.94 5.04 1.10
N THR A 276 27.40 3.79 1.21
CA THR A 276 27.97 3.05 0.07
C THR A 276 26.93 2.84 -1.02
N GLY A 277 25.66 2.56 -0.65
CA GLY A 277 24.55 2.46 -1.59
C GLY A 277 24.24 3.79 -2.28
N ILE A 278 24.24 4.89 -1.54
CA ILE A 278 24.03 6.25 -2.08
C ILE A 278 25.13 6.59 -3.08
N ASP A 279 26.39 6.36 -2.70
CA ASP A 279 27.54 6.63 -3.56
C ASP A 279 27.51 5.77 -4.83
N PHE A 280 27.12 4.50 -4.69
CA PHE A 280 26.92 3.61 -5.83
C PHE A 280 25.86 4.16 -6.78
N LEU A 281 24.67 4.52 -6.31
CA LEU A 281 23.61 5.06 -7.17
C LEU A 281 24.04 6.37 -7.84
N ASN A 282 24.63 7.31 -7.08
CA ASN A 282 25.15 8.59 -7.61
C ASN A 282 26.24 8.37 -8.69
N GLN A 283 27.04 7.31 -8.57
CA GLN A 283 28.06 6.98 -9.56
C GLN A 283 27.46 6.33 -10.82
N GLN A 284 26.51 5.42 -10.65
CA GLN A 284 25.98 4.59 -11.73
C GLN A 284 24.85 5.22 -12.53
N LEU A 285 24.11 6.17 -11.94
CA LEU A 285 22.94 6.78 -12.57
C LEU A 285 23.23 8.19 -13.09
N GLY A 286 22.37 8.66 -14.01
CA GLY A 286 22.36 10.06 -14.47
C GLY A 286 21.71 11.04 -13.48
N ILE A 287 21.37 10.56 -12.28
CA ILE A 287 20.67 11.30 -11.23
C ILE A 287 21.41 11.07 -9.94
N ASN A 288 21.59 12.16 -9.19
CA ASN A 288 22.16 12.13 -7.86
C ASN A 288 21.10 12.46 -6.82
N ALA A 289 21.34 12.00 -5.59
CA ALA A 289 20.61 12.47 -4.43
C ALA A 289 21.55 12.77 -3.25
N GLN A 290 21.14 13.75 -2.43
CA GLN A 290 21.84 14.14 -1.21
C GLN A 290 20.86 14.63 -0.15
N MET A 291 21.29 14.64 1.10
CA MET A 291 20.57 15.36 2.16
C MET A 291 20.84 16.86 2.04
N GLY A 292 19.78 17.66 2.18
CA GLY A 292 19.83 19.11 2.16
C GLY A 292 18.84 19.72 3.14
N ILE A 293 18.77 21.05 3.11
CA ILE A 293 17.75 21.83 3.80
C ILE A 293 17.04 22.67 2.75
N ASP A 294 15.71 22.60 2.70
CA ASP A 294 14.90 23.45 1.84
C ASP A 294 13.78 24.11 2.64
N THR A 295 13.29 25.24 2.14
CA THR A 295 12.26 26.06 2.78
C THR A 295 10.90 25.67 2.21
N LEU A 296 10.18 24.82 2.95
CA LEU A 296 8.92 24.20 2.51
C LEU A 296 7.73 24.66 3.36
N ALA A 297 6.53 24.62 2.77
CA ALA A 297 5.31 24.70 3.57
C ALA A 297 5.22 23.43 4.44
N CYS A 298 4.95 23.60 5.73
CA CYS A 298 5.00 22.52 6.68
C CYS A 298 3.96 22.68 7.79
N TYR A 299 3.74 21.61 8.53
CA TYR A 299 3.13 21.66 9.83
C TYR A 299 4.20 21.75 10.93
N VAL A 300 3.82 22.25 12.09
CA VAL A 300 4.65 22.29 13.29
C VAL A 300 3.94 21.51 14.39
N LEU A 301 4.65 20.55 14.98
CA LEU A 301 4.18 19.82 16.16
C LEU A 301 4.76 20.49 17.41
N LYS A 302 3.90 20.92 18.32
CA LYS A 302 4.26 21.62 19.56
C LYS A 302 3.75 20.86 20.77
N ASN A 303 4.49 20.94 21.86
CA ASN A 303 4.03 20.55 23.20
C ASN A 303 3.52 21.81 23.90
N ILE A 304 2.24 21.85 24.22
CA ILE A 304 1.54 23.07 24.67
C ILE A 304 1.29 23.10 26.18
N ASP A 305 1.31 21.96 26.86
CA ASP A 305 1.00 21.89 28.30
C ASP A 305 1.80 20.86 29.11
N ASN A 306 2.74 20.13 28.50
CA ASN A 306 3.56 19.09 29.14
C ASN A 306 2.78 17.94 29.79
N SER A 307 1.56 17.66 29.35
CA SER A 307 0.77 16.55 29.90
C SER A 307 1.26 15.16 29.48
N ILE A 308 1.94 15.04 28.33
CA ILE A 308 2.50 13.75 27.87
C ILE A 308 3.51 13.20 28.89
N GLN A 309 3.39 11.90 29.19
CA GLN A 309 4.24 11.19 30.14
C GLN A 309 5.13 10.20 29.39
N GLU A 310 6.38 10.07 29.84
CA GLU A 310 7.28 9.05 29.30
C GLU A 310 6.74 7.64 29.53
N SER A 311 7.03 6.77 28.57
CA SER A 311 6.60 5.38 28.58
C SER A 311 7.26 4.60 29.71
N SER A 312 6.46 3.76 30.37
CA SER A 312 6.96 2.75 31.31
C SER A 312 7.07 1.35 30.68
N ALA A 313 6.80 1.23 29.38
CA ALA A 313 6.80 -0.05 28.69
C ALA A 313 8.22 -0.62 28.58
N LYS A 314 8.33 -1.95 28.69
CA LYS A 314 9.60 -2.66 28.52
C LYS A 314 9.99 -2.77 27.04
N GLU A 315 9.00 -3.07 26.20
CA GLU A 315 9.16 -3.34 24.77
C GLU A 315 8.47 -2.26 23.94
N THR A 316 8.98 -2.04 22.73
CA THR A 316 8.38 -1.15 21.75
C THR A 316 7.23 -1.87 21.04
N GLU A 317 6.07 -1.21 20.97
CA GLU A 317 4.92 -1.66 20.18
C GLU A 317 4.59 -0.59 19.14
N PHE A 318 4.32 -1.01 17.90
CA PHE A 318 3.89 -0.11 16.84
C PHE A 318 2.82 -0.76 15.98
N MET A 319 1.63 -0.18 15.95
CA MET A 319 0.51 -0.62 15.13
C MET A 319 -0.20 0.60 14.54
N PHE A 320 -0.46 0.57 13.24
CA PHE A 320 -1.29 1.57 12.58
C PHE A 320 -2.34 0.91 11.67
N MET A 321 -3.47 1.59 11.52
CA MET A 321 -4.59 1.20 10.68
C MET A 321 -5.31 2.45 10.17
N GLY A 322 -4.90 2.99 9.02
CA GLY A 322 -5.38 4.31 8.61
C GLY A 322 -5.21 5.33 9.75
N PRO A 323 -6.29 5.96 10.25
CA PRO A 323 -6.19 6.96 11.31
C PRO A 323 -5.89 6.40 12.70
N ILE A 324 -5.89 5.07 12.89
CA ILE A 324 -5.55 4.49 14.19
C ILE A 324 -4.02 4.35 14.27
N LEU A 325 -3.43 4.86 15.35
CA LEU A 325 -2.04 4.65 15.73
C LEU A 325 -2.00 4.19 17.19
N LYS A 326 -1.58 2.95 17.44
CA LYS A 326 -1.34 2.45 18.80
C LYS A 326 0.12 2.11 18.95
N THR A 327 0.77 2.79 19.88
CA THR A 327 2.21 2.66 20.07
C THR A 327 2.57 2.67 21.53
N LYS A 328 3.66 1.98 21.85
CA LYS A 328 4.34 2.09 23.13
C LYS A 328 5.81 2.32 22.92
N LYS A 329 6.41 3.14 23.79
CA LYS A 329 7.84 3.40 23.82
C LYS A 329 8.38 3.83 22.44
N ILE A 330 7.81 4.92 21.91
CA ILE A 330 8.25 5.52 20.66
C ILE A 330 8.74 6.95 20.86
N THR A 331 9.66 7.41 20.02
CA THR A 331 10.11 8.81 20.01
C THR A 331 9.13 9.71 19.27
N ILE A 332 9.17 11.03 19.52
CA ILE A 332 8.37 12.00 18.75
C ILE A 332 8.70 11.95 17.25
N SER A 333 9.93 11.61 16.87
CA SER A 333 10.27 11.40 15.46
C SER A 333 9.41 10.32 14.79
N LYS A 334 9.03 9.25 15.52
CA LYS A 334 8.14 8.21 14.97
C LYS A 334 6.69 8.67 14.87
N LEU A 335 6.24 9.53 15.78
CA LEU A 335 4.95 10.21 15.63
C LEU A 335 4.97 11.14 14.42
N VAL A 336 6.02 11.94 14.25
CA VAL A 336 6.22 12.82 13.08
C VAL A 336 6.16 12.03 11.77
N ASP A 337 6.87 10.89 11.69
CA ASP A 337 6.82 9.99 10.53
C ASP A 337 5.38 9.54 10.22
N TYR A 338 4.60 9.17 11.24
CA TYR A 338 3.19 8.81 11.08
C TYR A 338 2.38 9.99 10.53
N ILE A 339 2.50 11.18 11.13
CA ILE A 339 1.73 12.38 10.75
C ILE A 339 2.00 12.79 9.30
N GLU A 340 3.26 12.76 8.87
CA GLU A 340 3.64 13.14 7.50
C GLU A 340 3.05 12.20 6.44
N ASN A 341 2.81 10.94 6.77
CA ASN A 341 2.18 9.99 5.86
C ASN A 341 0.70 10.32 5.57
N PHE A 342 0.03 11.09 6.44
CA PHE A 342 -1.36 11.54 6.23
C PHE A 342 -1.46 12.95 5.66
N ASN A 343 -0.60 13.86 6.09
CA ASN A 343 -0.76 15.30 5.83
C ASN A 343 -0.10 15.81 4.54
N LYS A 344 0.62 14.97 3.79
CA LYS A 344 1.30 15.28 2.51
C LYS A 344 2.26 16.48 2.54
N LEU A 345 2.50 17.07 3.71
CA LEU A 345 3.47 18.13 3.97
C LEU A 345 4.41 17.66 5.07
N PRO A 346 5.68 18.11 5.08
CA PRO A 346 6.58 17.84 6.19
C PRO A 346 6.06 18.40 7.50
N VAL A 347 6.48 17.78 8.60
CA VAL A 347 6.18 18.18 9.97
C VAL A 347 7.50 18.50 10.67
N VAL A 348 7.58 19.71 11.24
CA VAL A 348 8.72 20.15 12.06
C VAL A 348 8.39 19.90 13.53
N ASP A 349 9.24 19.13 14.19
CA ASP A 349 9.16 18.92 15.64
C ASP A 349 9.67 20.16 16.38
N GLN A 350 8.78 20.82 17.12
CA GLN A 350 9.08 21.90 18.06
C GLN A 350 8.51 21.57 19.45
N THR A 351 8.39 20.28 19.78
CA THR A 351 7.87 19.83 21.07
C THR A 351 8.89 19.98 22.18
N GLY A 352 10.20 19.92 21.86
CA GLY A 352 11.28 19.87 22.84
C GLY A 352 11.38 18.55 23.61
N LEU A 353 10.60 17.55 23.23
CA LEU A 353 10.52 16.25 23.90
C LEU A 353 11.59 15.29 23.34
N THR A 354 12.35 14.66 24.22
CA THR A 354 13.45 13.75 23.84
C THR A 354 13.28 12.32 24.34
N GLY A 355 12.24 12.06 25.14
CA GLY A 355 11.96 10.75 25.71
C GLY A 355 11.25 9.82 24.74
N GLU A 356 10.77 8.70 25.29
CA GLU A 356 9.92 7.74 24.61
C GLU A 356 8.52 7.78 25.23
N TYR A 357 7.47 7.66 24.42
CA TYR A 357 6.10 7.92 24.83
C TYR A 357 5.16 6.82 24.35
N ASP A 358 4.08 6.60 25.11
CA ASP A 358 2.96 5.78 24.70
C ASP A 358 1.91 6.68 24.05
N ILE A 359 1.60 6.42 22.78
CA ILE A 359 0.68 7.24 21.99
C ILE A 359 -0.37 6.33 21.35
N ASP A 360 -1.63 6.60 21.68
CA ASP A 360 -2.84 5.96 21.15
C ASP A 360 -3.71 7.05 20.50
N LEU A 361 -3.59 7.18 19.18
CA LEU A 361 -4.41 8.07 18.38
C LEU A 361 -5.49 7.25 17.69
N ASP A 362 -6.71 7.72 17.83
CA ASP A 362 -7.88 7.23 17.11
C ASP A 362 -8.65 8.47 16.69
N TRP A 363 -8.67 8.72 15.37
CA TRP A 363 -9.22 9.94 14.80
C TRP A 363 -9.97 9.64 13.50
N ASP A 364 -10.70 10.63 13.01
CA ASP A 364 -11.55 10.53 11.83
C ASP A 364 -10.88 11.12 10.59
N LEU A 365 -10.58 10.26 9.59
CA LEU A 365 -10.01 10.69 8.30
C LEU A 365 -10.90 11.69 7.53
N SER A 366 -12.18 11.75 7.86
CA SER A 366 -13.13 12.71 7.28
C SER A 366 -13.15 14.06 8.03
N ASN A 367 -12.68 14.10 9.27
CA ASN A 367 -12.67 15.28 10.12
C ASN A 367 -11.32 15.46 10.84
N THR A 368 -10.45 16.28 10.25
CA THR A 368 -9.12 16.56 10.79
C THR A 368 -9.12 17.21 12.17
N GLU A 369 -10.23 17.82 12.63
CA GLU A 369 -10.29 18.35 14.01
C GLU A 369 -10.19 17.23 15.05
N THR A 370 -10.76 16.06 14.77
CA THR A 370 -10.65 14.90 15.68
C THR A 370 -9.20 14.43 15.86
N PHE A 371 -8.35 14.64 14.84
CA PHE A 371 -6.92 14.39 14.96
C PHE A 371 -6.25 15.38 15.91
N HIS A 372 -6.58 16.67 15.77
CA HIS A 372 -6.10 17.71 16.68
C HIS A 372 -6.57 17.46 18.11
N GLU A 373 -7.81 17.01 18.32
CA GLU A 373 -8.34 16.58 19.62
C GLU A 373 -7.60 15.36 20.17
N ALA A 374 -7.29 14.36 19.35
CA ALA A 374 -6.53 13.19 19.76
C ALA A 374 -5.12 13.57 20.24
N LEU A 375 -4.43 14.48 19.54
CA LEU A 375 -3.13 15.02 19.96
C LEU A 375 -3.22 15.84 21.26
N LYS A 376 -4.27 16.64 21.43
CA LYS A 376 -4.49 17.44 22.65
C LYS A 376 -4.57 16.60 23.92
N LYS A 377 -5.01 15.33 23.85
CA LYS A 377 -4.99 14.38 25.00
C LYS A 377 -3.60 14.16 25.57
N TYR A 378 -2.58 14.38 24.76
CA TYR A 378 -1.16 14.28 25.11
C TYR A 378 -0.51 15.67 25.23
N GLY A 379 -1.28 16.76 25.25
CA GLY A 379 -0.68 18.09 25.30
C GLY A 379 0.07 18.47 24.03
N LEU A 380 -0.21 17.77 22.92
CA LEU A 380 0.41 18.03 21.63
C LEU A 380 -0.56 18.81 20.74
N LYS A 381 0.00 19.73 19.95
CA LYS A 381 -0.74 20.51 18.96
C LYS A 381 0.01 20.47 17.63
N LEU A 382 -0.69 20.05 16.58
CA LEU A 382 -0.23 20.21 15.21
C LEU A 382 -0.88 21.46 14.59
N GLU A 383 -0.08 22.36 14.04
CA GLU A 383 -0.57 23.56 13.36
C GLU A 383 0.16 23.80 12.04
N LYS A 384 -0.56 24.33 11.05
CA LYS A 384 0.06 24.73 9.79
C LYS A 384 0.90 25.97 10.04
N SER A 385 2.14 25.99 9.57
CA SER A 385 2.99 27.18 9.71
C SER A 385 2.50 28.29 8.79
N ASP A 386 2.51 29.54 9.29
CA ASP A 386 2.17 30.74 8.51
C ASP A 386 3.24 31.05 7.44
N GLU A 387 4.48 30.63 7.71
CA GLU A 387 5.62 30.80 6.81
C GLU A 387 6.17 29.44 6.39
N LYS A 388 6.98 29.43 5.33
CA LYS A 388 7.75 28.23 4.98
C LYS A 388 8.93 28.09 5.93
N LEU A 389 9.18 26.90 6.45
CA LEU A 389 10.27 26.64 7.40
C LEU A 389 11.41 25.86 6.73
N PRO A 390 12.66 26.00 7.21
CA PRO A 390 13.75 25.13 6.82
C PRO A 390 13.49 23.70 7.30
N VAL A 391 13.49 22.76 6.36
CA VAL A 391 13.22 21.34 6.61
C VAL A 391 14.33 20.50 6.02
N LYS A 392 14.76 19.47 6.75
CA LYS A 392 15.67 18.44 6.22
C LYS A 392 14.97 17.65 5.12
N VAL A 393 15.54 17.66 3.93
CA VAL A 393 14.99 17.05 2.72
C VAL A 393 16.02 16.16 2.04
N MET A 394 15.53 15.21 1.24
CA MET A 394 16.33 14.54 0.23
C MET A 394 16.16 15.30 -1.09
N GLU A 395 17.24 15.89 -1.58
CA GLU A 395 17.28 16.56 -2.86
C GLU A 395 17.65 15.56 -3.96
N ILE A 396 16.89 15.56 -5.05
CA ILE A 396 17.13 14.73 -6.24
C ILE A 396 17.40 15.66 -7.42
N TYR A 397 18.53 15.47 -8.10
CA TYR A 397 19.00 16.41 -9.12
C TYR A 397 19.73 15.69 -10.26
N LYS A 398 19.82 16.34 -11.43
CA LYS A 398 20.48 15.74 -12.59
C LYS A 398 21.99 15.74 -12.36
N LYS A 399 22.64 14.62 -12.70
CA LYS A 399 24.09 14.56 -12.68
C LYS A 399 24.62 15.49 -13.77
N LYS A 400 25.34 16.54 -13.37
CA LYS A 400 25.99 17.44 -14.32
C LYS A 400 27.11 16.66 -15.02
N THR A 401 26.98 16.48 -16.33
CA THR A 401 28.07 15.99 -17.16
C THR A 401 29.18 17.03 -17.08
N LYS A 402 30.38 16.66 -16.61
CA LYS A 402 31.54 17.55 -16.73
C LYS A 402 31.75 17.78 -18.23
N LEU A 403 31.59 19.04 -18.65
CA LEU A 403 31.95 19.51 -19.99
C LEU A 403 33.45 19.33 -20.22
#